data_AF-A0A4P5YFJ0-F1
#
_entry.id   AF-A0A4P5YFJ0-F1
#
_cell.length_a   1.000
_cell.length_b   1.000
_cell.length_c   1.000
_cell.angle_alpha   90.00
_cell.angle_beta   90.00
_cell.angle_gamma   90.00
#
_symmetry.space_group_name_H-M   'P 1'
#
loop_
_entity.id
_entity.type
_entity.pdbx_description
1 polymer ?
#
loop_
_entity_poly.entity_id
_entity_poly.type
_entity_poly.pdbx_seq_one_letter_code
_entity_poly.pdbx_strand_id
1 'polypeptide(L)'
;MFLTYEKFLALVNTYQALKALNVKPDSSWDEIKIAYRKLVLEFHPDKNTSEKEGYEFKKITEAYNHLKKNFNQSTDEPKQKFTETSNKTNFERKSQWGAPPGGKIPEEDWSKYTREFEEGDPAFWKEYEKRFWEEYNARIRSDGKHGEYEKAKEPEIQPNLFVDVDKSLCIGCCSCEIIAPDVFLVNKNSRTNPKSSVINPKGAGINKIMNAAETCPTKAIIVENIDTKERLYPY
;
A
#
# COMPACT_ATOMS: atom_id res chain seq x y z
N MET A 1 50.09 9.28 -10.86
CA MET A 1 48.73 9.07 -11.40
C MET A 1 47.78 9.12 -10.20
N PHE A 2 47.34 10.32 -9.82
CA PHE A 2 46.53 10.51 -8.60
C PHE A 2 45.06 10.31 -8.95
N LEU A 3 44.44 9.26 -8.41
CA LEU A 3 42.99 9.17 -8.37
C LEU A 3 42.49 10.41 -7.60
N THR A 4 41.59 11.19 -8.19
CA THR A 4 40.96 12.31 -7.50
C THR A 4 40.29 11.79 -6.22
N TYR A 5 40.43 12.51 -5.11
CA TYR A 5 39.88 12.12 -3.80
C TYR A 5 38.39 11.73 -3.87
N GLU A 6 37.63 12.39 -4.75
CA GLU A 6 36.23 12.06 -5.05
C GLU A 6 36.02 10.66 -5.65
N LYS A 7 36.89 10.20 -6.56
CA LYS A 7 36.83 8.85 -7.13
C LYS A 7 37.15 7.77 -6.09
N PHE A 8 38.09 8.06 -5.18
CA PHE A 8 38.41 7.15 -4.08
C PHE A 8 37.27 7.05 -3.05
N LEU A 9 36.63 8.18 -2.72
CA LEU A 9 35.48 8.21 -1.81
C LEU A 9 34.27 7.46 -2.39
N ALA A 10 34.01 7.63 -3.69
CA ALA A 10 32.97 6.89 -4.41
C ALA A 10 33.25 5.37 -4.39
N LEU A 11 34.50 4.94 -4.64
CA LEU A 11 34.90 3.53 -4.58
C LEU A 11 34.71 2.92 -3.18
N VAL A 12 35.13 3.61 -2.12
CA VAL A 12 34.95 3.14 -0.74
C VAL A 12 33.46 3.03 -0.39
N ASN A 13 32.63 3.98 -0.83
CA ASN A 13 31.17 3.95 -0.65
C ASN A 13 30.49 2.84 -1.47
N THR A 14 30.97 2.52 -2.68
CA THR A 14 30.45 1.39 -3.47
C THR A 14 30.71 0.04 -2.80
N TYR A 15 31.92 -0.16 -2.27
CA TYR A 15 32.25 -1.40 -1.54
C TYR A 15 31.39 -1.58 -0.29
N GLN A 16 31.17 -0.50 0.47
CA GLN A 16 30.27 -0.51 1.62
C GLN A 16 28.83 -0.85 1.23
N ALA A 17 28.35 -0.31 0.11
CA ALA A 17 27.01 -0.60 -0.41
C ALA A 17 26.86 -2.07 -0.86
N LEU A 18 27.86 -2.64 -1.55
CA LEU A 18 27.87 -4.06 -1.93
C LEU A 18 27.90 -4.97 -0.70
N LYS A 19 28.70 -4.61 0.31
CA LYS A 19 28.74 -5.32 1.60
C LYS A 19 27.41 -5.24 2.35
N ALA A 20 26.72 -4.10 2.31
CA ALA A 20 25.40 -3.94 2.94
C ALA A 20 24.32 -4.80 2.27
N LEU A 21 24.43 -5.06 0.96
CA LEU A 21 23.55 -5.99 0.24
C LEU A 21 24.02 -7.45 0.30
N ASN A 22 25.17 -7.72 0.93
CA ASN A 22 25.82 -9.03 0.99
C ASN A 22 26.09 -9.65 -0.40
N VAL A 23 26.52 -8.81 -1.35
CA VAL A 23 26.79 -9.17 -2.75
C VAL A 23 28.29 -9.10 -3.02
N LYS A 24 28.79 -9.93 -3.95
CA LYS A 24 30.20 -9.91 -4.33
C LYS A 24 30.53 -8.65 -5.16
N PRO A 25 31.78 -8.17 -5.15
CA PRO A 25 32.17 -6.98 -5.89
C PRO A 25 32.13 -7.14 -7.42
N ASP A 26 32.15 -8.37 -7.92
CA ASP A 26 32.09 -8.75 -9.33
C ASP A 26 30.67 -9.12 -9.82
N SER A 27 29.67 -8.97 -8.96
CA SER A 27 28.28 -9.34 -9.27
C SER A 27 27.63 -8.48 -10.34
N SER A 28 26.79 -9.12 -11.16
CA SER A 28 25.98 -8.44 -12.19
C SER A 28 24.95 -7.50 -11.57
N TRP A 29 24.50 -6.50 -12.34
CA TRP A 29 23.42 -5.60 -11.96
C TRP A 29 22.14 -6.37 -11.59
N ASP A 30 21.86 -7.48 -12.26
CA ASP A 30 20.68 -8.30 -11.96
C ASP A 30 20.82 -9.04 -10.63
N GLU A 31 22.03 -9.50 -10.27
CA GLU A 31 22.31 -10.09 -8.96
C GLU A 31 22.12 -9.06 -7.83
N ILE A 32 22.56 -7.82 -8.05
CA ILE A 32 22.37 -6.71 -7.09
C ILE A 32 20.87 -6.43 -6.88
N LYS A 33 20.06 -6.43 -7.94
CA LYS A 33 18.60 -6.27 -7.84
C LYS A 33 17.96 -7.43 -7.07
N ILE A 34 18.37 -8.67 -7.35
CA ILE A 34 17.84 -9.87 -6.68
C ILE A 34 18.13 -9.79 -5.18
N ALA A 35 19.38 -9.51 -4.80
CA ALA A 35 19.79 -9.41 -3.40
C ALA A 35 19.06 -8.26 -2.67
N TYR A 36 18.94 -7.09 -3.30
CA TYR A 36 18.18 -5.97 -2.73
C TYR A 36 16.73 -6.34 -2.44
N ARG A 37 16.03 -6.95 -3.41
CA ARG A 37 14.62 -7.33 -3.25
C ARG A 37 14.44 -8.38 -2.16
N LYS A 38 15.35 -9.37 -2.07
CA LYS A 38 15.37 -10.37 -0.99
C LYS A 38 15.46 -9.73 0.38
N LEU A 39 16.42 -8.82 0.58
CA LEU A 39 16.59 -8.11 1.85
C LEU A 39 15.40 -7.20 2.18
N VAL A 40 14.82 -6.52 1.19
CA VAL A 40 13.61 -5.70 1.39
C VAL A 40 12.44 -6.52 1.92
N LEU A 41 12.22 -7.73 1.42
CA LEU A 41 11.14 -8.60 1.87
C LEU A 41 11.37 -9.17 3.27
N GLU A 42 12.63 -9.41 3.63
CA GLU A 42 13.02 -9.88 4.97
C GLU A 42 12.91 -8.79 6.02
N PHE A 43 13.31 -7.55 5.69
CA PHE A 43 13.36 -6.42 6.61
C PHE A 43 12.21 -5.41 6.42
N HIS A 44 11.12 -5.81 5.76
CA HIS A 44 9.96 -4.92 5.56
C HIS A 44 9.36 -4.52 6.93
N PRO A 45 9.05 -3.23 7.16
CA PRO A 45 8.53 -2.76 8.46
C PRO A 45 7.23 -3.45 8.87
N ASP A 46 6.37 -3.83 7.92
CA ASP A 46 5.13 -4.58 8.20
C ASP A 46 5.37 -5.99 8.77
N LYS A 47 6.53 -6.62 8.50
CA LYS A 47 6.85 -7.95 9.04
C LYS A 47 7.57 -7.87 10.39
N ASN A 48 8.43 -6.86 10.58
CA ASN A 48 9.30 -6.76 11.75
C ASN A 48 8.94 -5.56 12.63
N THR A 49 7.77 -5.62 13.27
CA THR A 49 7.29 -4.55 14.18
C THR A 49 8.15 -4.39 15.44
N SER A 50 9.01 -5.36 15.77
CA SER A 50 9.82 -5.40 17.01
C SER A 50 11.21 -4.75 16.89
N GLU A 51 11.73 -4.56 15.67
CA GLU A 51 13.08 -4.03 15.47
C GLU A 51 13.01 -2.54 15.11
N LYS A 52 13.19 -1.72 16.15
CA LYS A 52 13.48 -0.28 16.15
C LYS A 52 13.71 0.34 14.75
N GLU A 53 12.70 1.09 14.31
CA GLU A 53 12.77 2.17 13.31
C GLU A 53 13.11 1.79 11.86
N GLY A 54 13.16 0.52 11.48
CA GLY A 54 13.45 0.15 10.08
C GLY A 54 14.84 0.61 9.63
N TYR A 55 15.78 0.68 10.57
CA TYR A 55 17.17 1.10 10.32
C TYR A 55 17.84 0.24 9.25
N GLU A 56 17.66 -1.09 9.32
CA GLU A 56 18.20 -2.01 8.32
C GLU A 56 17.56 -1.79 6.94
N PHE A 57 16.23 -1.60 6.88
CA PHE A 57 15.53 -1.28 5.63
C PHE A 57 16.05 0.00 4.98
N LYS A 58 16.27 1.05 5.78
CA LYS A 58 16.83 2.33 5.32
C LYS A 58 18.24 2.15 4.77
N LYS A 59 19.09 1.43 5.48
CA LYS A 59 20.47 1.12 5.10
C LYS A 59 20.55 0.32 3.79
N ILE A 60 19.69 -0.70 3.64
CA ILE A 60 19.56 -1.51 2.42
C ILE A 60 19.14 -0.62 1.24
N THR A 61 18.17 0.26 1.45
CA THR A 61 17.65 1.19 0.43
C THR A 61 18.67 2.24 0.01
N GLU A 62 19.41 2.81 0.97
CA GLU A 62 20.50 3.75 0.71
C GLU A 62 21.62 3.09 -0.09
N ALA A 63 22.03 1.88 0.29
CA ALA A 63 23.05 1.10 -0.42
C ALA A 63 22.65 0.82 -1.87
N TYR A 64 21.42 0.33 -2.11
CA TYR A 64 20.94 0.07 -3.46
C TYR A 64 20.85 1.33 -4.32
N ASN A 65 20.35 2.44 -3.75
CA ASN A 65 20.28 3.72 -4.45
C ASN A 65 21.67 4.25 -4.85
N HIS A 66 22.69 4.02 -4.01
CA HIS A 66 24.06 4.35 -4.33
C HIS A 66 24.59 3.51 -5.49
N LEU A 67 24.36 2.19 -5.50
CA LEU A 67 24.76 1.32 -6.61
C LEU A 67 24.04 1.69 -7.91
N LYS A 68 22.73 1.96 -7.84
CA LYS A 68 21.91 2.39 -8.99
C LYS A 68 22.43 3.65 -9.66
N LYS A 69 22.85 4.65 -8.88
CA LYS A 69 23.41 5.89 -9.42
C LYS A 69 24.72 5.66 -10.17
N ASN A 70 25.59 4.78 -9.66
CA ASN A 70 26.88 4.47 -10.29
C ASN A 70 26.72 3.64 -11.57
N PHE A 71 25.77 2.70 -11.61
CA PHE A 71 25.45 1.93 -12.83
C PHE A 71 24.80 2.79 -13.92
N ASN A 72 23.86 3.67 -13.55
CA ASN A 72 23.16 4.55 -14.50
C ASN A 72 24.07 5.64 -15.12
N GLN A 73 25.18 6.02 -14.49
CA GLN A 73 26.15 6.94 -15.09
C GLN A 73 26.95 6.32 -16.26
N SER A 74 26.91 5.00 -16.41
CA SER A 74 27.61 4.27 -17.48
C SER A 74 26.71 3.90 -18.66
N THR A 75 25.40 4.17 -18.58
CA THR A 75 24.40 3.81 -19.58
C THR A 75 23.54 5.02 -19.92
N ASP A 76 23.98 5.82 -20.89
CA ASP A 76 23.11 6.78 -21.57
C ASP A 76 22.16 6.01 -22.49
N GLU A 77 20.98 5.62 -21.99
CA GLU A 77 19.85 5.28 -22.85
C GLU A 77 18.57 6.05 -22.44
N PRO A 78 17.72 6.39 -23.43
CA PRO A 78 16.68 7.39 -23.28
C PRO A 78 15.47 6.84 -22.55
N LYS A 79 14.95 7.61 -21.59
CA LYS A 79 13.64 7.36 -20.95
C LYS A 79 12.56 7.25 -22.04
N GLN A 80 11.96 6.08 -22.18
CA GLN A 80 10.82 5.87 -23.06
C GLN A 80 9.69 6.83 -22.68
N LYS A 81 9.27 7.65 -23.65
CA LYS A 81 8.14 8.56 -23.54
C LYS A 81 6.87 7.73 -23.45
N PHE A 82 6.06 7.99 -22.43
CA PHE A 82 4.68 7.52 -22.34
C PHE A 82 3.93 8.04 -23.58
N THR A 83 3.45 7.14 -24.43
CA THR A 83 2.53 7.50 -25.52
C THR A 83 1.13 7.59 -24.96
N GLU A 84 0.59 8.80 -24.91
CA GLU A 84 -0.83 9.05 -24.72
C GLU A 84 -1.63 8.38 -25.85
N THR A 85 -2.56 7.50 -25.51
CA THR A 85 -3.56 7.02 -26.47
C THR A 85 -4.96 7.27 -25.91
N SER A 86 -5.75 7.87 -26.78
CA SER A 86 -7.02 8.56 -26.60
C SER A 86 -8.24 7.71 -26.23
N ASN A 87 -9.15 8.36 -25.49
CA ASN A 87 -10.61 8.35 -25.59
C ASN A 87 -11.33 7.02 -25.88
N LYS A 88 -11.95 6.46 -24.82
CA LYS A 88 -13.18 5.66 -24.96
C LYS A 88 -14.25 6.19 -24.01
N THR A 89 -15.25 6.84 -24.61
CA THR A 89 -16.53 7.16 -24.01
C THR A 89 -17.33 5.88 -23.82
N ASN A 90 -17.48 5.44 -22.56
CA ASN A 90 -18.61 4.67 -22.00
C ASN A 90 -18.20 4.19 -20.60
N PHE A 91 -18.44 5.03 -19.59
CA PHE A 91 -18.05 4.80 -18.20
C PHE A 91 -19.21 4.16 -17.43
N GLU A 92 -19.48 2.89 -17.70
CA GLU A 92 -20.17 2.07 -16.70
C GLU A 92 -19.23 1.91 -15.50
N ARG A 93 -19.75 2.17 -14.28
CA ARG A 93 -18.98 2.04 -13.03
C ARG A 93 -18.63 0.57 -12.79
N LYS A 94 -17.58 0.07 -13.44
CA LYS A 94 -16.88 -1.13 -13.03
C LYS A 94 -16.16 -0.81 -11.72
N SER A 95 -16.34 -1.65 -10.71
CA SER A 95 -15.42 -1.64 -9.57
C SER A 95 -14.01 -1.82 -10.12
N GLN A 96 -13.13 -0.85 -9.86
CA GLN A 96 -11.78 -0.81 -10.40
C GLN A 96 -10.89 -1.97 -9.87
N TRP A 97 -11.43 -2.75 -8.93
CA TRP A 97 -10.80 -3.88 -8.27
C TRP A 97 -11.84 -4.97 -7.95
N GLY A 98 -11.41 -6.24 -8.04
CA GLY A 98 -12.23 -7.43 -7.77
C GLY A 98 -12.73 -8.13 -9.04
N ALA A 99 -13.06 -9.42 -8.90
CA ALA A 99 -13.64 -10.20 -9.98
C ALA A 99 -15.03 -9.65 -10.35
N PRO A 100 -15.42 -9.62 -11.64
CA PRO A 100 -16.78 -9.28 -12.06
C PRO A 100 -17.81 -10.15 -11.33
N PRO A 101 -19.04 -9.67 -11.09
CA PRO A 101 -20.08 -10.47 -10.46
C PRO A 101 -20.30 -11.78 -11.22
N GLY A 102 -20.04 -12.92 -10.59
CA GLY A 102 -20.19 -14.25 -11.18
C GLY A 102 -19.00 -14.76 -12.01
N GLY A 103 -17.91 -14.00 -12.11
CA GLY A 103 -16.67 -14.44 -12.76
C GLY A 103 -15.75 -15.20 -11.81
N LYS A 104 -15.03 -16.21 -12.32
CA LYS A 104 -13.86 -16.74 -11.61
C LYS A 104 -12.79 -15.66 -11.54
N ILE A 105 -12.11 -15.56 -10.39
CA ILE A 105 -10.93 -14.70 -10.23
C ILE A 105 -9.93 -15.14 -11.32
N PRO A 106 -9.46 -14.24 -12.20
CA PRO A 106 -8.42 -14.59 -13.15
C PRO A 106 -7.22 -15.11 -12.37
N GLU A 107 -6.79 -16.35 -12.64
CA GLU A 107 -5.45 -16.80 -12.25
C GLU A 107 -4.47 -16.00 -13.12
N GLU A 108 -4.14 -14.80 -12.65
CA GLU A 108 -3.13 -13.98 -13.30
C GLU A 108 -1.78 -14.68 -13.15
N ASP A 109 -1.13 -14.91 -14.29
CA ASP A 109 0.20 -15.50 -14.30
C ASP A 109 1.23 -14.42 -13.94
N TRP A 110 1.41 -14.22 -12.64
CA TRP A 110 2.37 -13.27 -12.05
C TRP A 110 3.81 -13.58 -12.47
N SER A 111 4.08 -14.83 -12.89
CA SER A 111 5.39 -15.25 -13.40
C SER A 111 5.86 -14.40 -14.58
N LYS A 112 4.96 -13.74 -15.32
CA LYS A 112 5.35 -12.80 -16.38
C LYS A 112 6.16 -11.60 -15.86
N TYR A 113 5.86 -11.12 -14.65
CA TYR A 113 6.52 -9.97 -14.04
C TYR A 113 7.65 -10.37 -13.08
N THR A 114 7.61 -11.60 -12.56
CA THR A 114 8.60 -12.14 -11.63
C THR A 114 9.56 -13.14 -12.27
N ARG A 115 9.42 -13.50 -13.57
CA ARG A 115 10.24 -14.52 -14.24
C ARG A 115 11.75 -14.31 -14.11
N GLU A 116 12.22 -13.12 -14.49
CA GLU A 116 13.64 -12.75 -14.41
C GLU A 116 14.19 -12.81 -12.97
N PHE A 117 13.29 -12.74 -12.00
CA PHE A 117 13.58 -12.71 -10.57
C PHE A 117 13.48 -14.09 -9.91
N GLU A 118 12.58 -14.94 -10.39
CA GLU A 118 12.42 -16.35 -10.02
C GLU A 118 13.54 -17.23 -10.59
N GLU A 119 14.05 -16.90 -11.77
CA GLU A 119 15.14 -17.62 -12.45
C GLU A 119 16.50 -17.49 -11.74
N GLY A 120 16.71 -16.44 -10.93
CA GLY A 120 18.00 -16.16 -10.28
C GLY A 120 18.30 -16.98 -9.01
N ASP A 121 17.28 -17.33 -8.22
CA ASP A 121 17.40 -18.24 -7.07
C ASP A 121 16.06 -18.97 -6.83
N PRO A 122 15.78 -20.04 -7.62
CA PRO A 122 14.51 -20.75 -7.56
C PRO A 122 14.23 -21.41 -6.21
N ALA A 123 15.27 -21.70 -5.43
CA ALA A 123 15.15 -22.35 -4.12
C ALA A 123 14.65 -21.36 -3.08
N PHE A 124 15.20 -20.14 -3.05
CA PHE A 124 14.74 -19.06 -2.17
C PHE A 124 13.27 -18.72 -2.40
N TRP A 125 12.82 -18.60 -3.66
CA TRP A 125 11.42 -18.25 -3.97
C TRP A 125 10.43 -19.30 -3.52
N LYS A 126 10.71 -20.58 -3.79
CA LYS A 126 9.83 -21.68 -3.35
C LYS A 126 9.69 -21.74 -1.84
N GLU A 127 10.78 -21.51 -1.11
CA GLU A 127 10.74 -21.50 0.36
C GLU A 127 10.08 -20.22 0.90
N TYR A 128 10.36 -19.06 0.30
CA TYR A 128 9.73 -17.79 0.66
C TYR A 128 8.23 -17.80 0.42
N GLU A 129 7.79 -18.23 -0.76
CA GLU A 129 6.38 -18.31 -1.13
C GLU A 129 5.64 -19.30 -0.22
N LYS A 130 6.21 -20.48 0.01
CA LYS A 130 5.65 -21.46 0.96
C LYS A 130 5.51 -20.84 2.35
N ARG A 131 6.57 -20.22 2.89
CA ARG A 131 6.55 -19.58 4.21
C ARG A 131 5.58 -18.41 4.26
N PHE A 132 5.48 -17.61 3.21
CA PHE A 132 4.54 -16.51 3.09
C PHE A 132 3.11 -17.02 3.13
N TRP A 133 2.76 -18.04 2.35
CA TRP A 133 1.42 -18.63 2.38
C TRP A 133 1.15 -19.37 3.69
N GLU A 134 2.14 -19.99 4.33
CA GLU A 134 1.99 -20.59 5.65
C GLU A 134 1.74 -19.53 6.74
N GLU A 135 2.51 -18.43 6.77
CA GLU A 135 2.32 -17.30 7.69
C GLU A 135 1.00 -16.57 7.41
N TYR A 136 0.70 -16.32 6.14
CA TYR A 136 -0.54 -15.69 5.68
C TYR A 136 -1.74 -16.57 6.03
N ASN A 137 -1.73 -17.86 5.73
CA ASN A 137 -2.81 -18.79 6.10
C ASN A 137 -2.86 -19.07 7.61
N ALA A 138 -1.76 -18.91 8.34
CA ALA A 138 -1.75 -18.99 9.81
C ALA A 138 -2.43 -17.75 10.43
N ARG A 139 -2.25 -16.57 9.84
CA ARG A 139 -3.00 -15.35 10.20
C ARG A 139 -4.45 -15.42 9.71
N ILE A 140 -4.64 -15.86 8.47
CA ILE A 140 -5.90 -16.06 7.75
C ILE A 140 -6.29 -17.53 7.89
N ARG A 141 -6.47 -17.95 9.14
CA ARG A 141 -7.00 -19.27 9.44
C ARG A 141 -8.42 -19.38 8.84
N SER A 142 -8.70 -20.45 8.09
CA SER A 142 -9.98 -20.67 7.39
C SER A 142 -11.21 -20.71 8.31
N ASP A 143 -10.99 -20.86 9.61
CA ASP A 143 -11.98 -20.79 10.69
C ASP A 143 -12.33 -19.35 11.12
N GLY A 144 -11.78 -18.30 10.48
CA GLY A 144 -12.17 -16.90 10.70
C GLY A 144 -11.76 -16.32 12.06
N LYS A 145 -11.05 -17.10 12.88
CA LYS A 145 -10.77 -16.82 14.30
C LYS A 145 -9.58 -15.91 14.61
N HIS A 146 -9.02 -15.21 13.63
CA HIS A 146 -8.27 -13.97 13.92
C HIS A 146 -9.23 -12.76 14.08
N GLY A 147 -10.54 -12.99 13.98
CA GLY A 147 -11.58 -12.06 14.41
C GLY A 147 -11.72 -10.82 13.53
N GLU A 148 -10.95 -10.69 12.45
CA GLU A 148 -10.98 -9.51 11.58
C GLU A 148 -12.25 -9.47 10.73
N TYR A 149 -12.72 -10.64 10.26
CA TYR A 149 -14.00 -10.78 9.56
C TYR A 149 -15.20 -10.71 10.51
N GLU A 150 -15.08 -11.25 11.73
CA GLU A 150 -16.14 -11.14 12.75
C GLU A 150 -16.28 -9.71 13.29
N LYS A 151 -15.18 -8.95 13.43
CA LYS A 151 -15.21 -7.51 13.77
C LYS A 151 -15.84 -6.65 12.68
N ALA A 152 -15.70 -7.03 11.41
CA ALA A 152 -16.37 -6.36 10.31
C ALA A 152 -17.87 -6.67 10.24
N LYS A 153 -18.35 -7.72 10.93
CA LYS A 153 -19.77 -8.06 10.99
C LYS A 153 -20.49 -6.98 11.79
N GLU A 154 -21.45 -6.34 11.14
CA GLU A 154 -22.30 -5.33 11.78
C GLU A 154 -23.11 -5.98 12.92
N PRO A 155 -23.27 -5.31 14.08
CA PRO A 155 -24.11 -5.83 15.15
C PRO A 155 -25.57 -5.95 14.69
N GLU A 156 -26.29 -6.96 15.20
CA GLU A 156 -27.70 -7.16 14.82
C GLU A 156 -28.60 -5.99 15.25
N ILE A 157 -28.24 -5.33 16.35
CA ILE A 157 -28.92 -4.12 16.83
C ILE A 157 -28.01 -2.93 16.53
N GLN A 158 -28.47 -2.07 15.62
CA GLN A 158 -27.79 -0.84 15.27
C GLN A 158 -28.20 0.29 16.23
N PRO A 159 -27.24 1.04 16.82
CA PRO A 159 -27.57 2.22 17.59
C PRO A 159 -28.15 3.32 16.69
N ASN A 160 -28.95 4.21 17.26
CA ASN A 160 -29.46 5.36 16.51
C ASN A 160 -28.38 6.45 16.45
N LEU A 161 -27.70 6.56 15.31
CA LEU A 161 -26.57 7.46 15.12
C LEU A 161 -27.00 8.78 14.48
N PHE A 162 -26.45 9.86 15.00
CA PHE A 162 -26.33 11.14 14.32
C PHE A 162 -24.96 11.21 13.66
N VAL A 163 -24.94 11.45 12.35
CA VAL A 163 -23.72 11.56 11.56
C VAL A 163 -23.74 12.91 10.85
N ASP A 164 -22.66 13.67 10.97
CA ASP A 164 -22.49 14.95 10.28
C ASP A 164 -21.05 15.12 9.76
N VAL A 165 -20.86 16.04 8.83
CA VAL A 165 -19.54 16.39 8.29
C VAL A 165 -19.28 17.88 8.47
N ASP A 166 -18.25 18.21 9.25
CA ASP A 166 -17.77 19.57 9.38
C ASP A 166 -17.09 20.01 8.07
N LYS A 167 -17.77 20.90 7.33
CA LYS A 167 -17.30 21.44 6.05
C LYS A 167 -16.04 22.27 6.18
N SER A 168 -15.77 22.84 7.37
CA SER A 168 -14.56 23.62 7.62
C SER A 168 -13.31 22.74 7.66
N LEU A 169 -13.41 21.56 8.28
CA LEU A 169 -12.34 20.57 8.40
C LEU A 169 -12.24 19.63 7.20
N CYS A 170 -13.33 19.40 6.47
CA CYS A 170 -13.34 18.49 5.33
C CYS A 170 -12.45 18.98 4.18
N ILE A 171 -11.40 18.23 3.84
CA ILE A 171 -10.48 18.57 2.73
C ILE A 171 -10.86 17.93 1.39
N GLY A 172 -12.01 17.23 1.33
CA GLY A 172 -12.48 16.60 0.09
C GLY A 172 -11.71 15.35 -0.34
N CYS A 173 -11.14 14.58 0.61
CA CYS A 173 -10.39 13.34 0.31
C CYS A 173 -11.27 12.20 -0.26
N CYS A 174 -12.60 12.34 -0.18
CA CYS A 174 -13.59 11.39 -0.72
C CYS A 174 -13.57 9.96 -0.13
N SER A 175 -12.69 9.63 0.82
CA SER A 175 -12.62 8.30 1.42
C SER A 175 -13.96 7.84 2.03
N CYS A 176 -14.74 8.77 2.59
CA CYS A 176 -16.03 8.47 3.19
C CYS A 176 -17.11 8.04 2.18
N GLU A 177 -17.15 8.64 0.98
CA GLU A 177 -18.05 8.18 -0.10
C GLU A 177 -17.64 6.79 -0.62
N ILE A 178 -16.35 6.48 -0.59
CA ILE A 178 -15.84 5.16 -1.02
C ILE A 178 -16.23 4.08 -0.02
N ILE A 179 -16.09 4.34 1.28
CA ILE A 179 -16.34 3.35 2.35
C ILE A 179 -17.84 3.19 2.63
N ALA A 180 -18.60 4.29 2.62
CA ALA A 180 -20.04 4.29 2.89
C ALA A 180 -20.79 5.22 1.91
N PRO A 181 -20.97 4.81 0.64
CA PRO A 181 -21.59 5.64 -0.41
C PRO A 181 -23.07 5.96 -0.14
N ASP A 182 -23.75 5.08 0.60
CA ASP A 182 -25.15 5.27 0.98
C ASP A 182 -25.31 6.25 2.16
N VAL A 183 -24.21 6.61 2.84
CA VAL A 183 -24.19 7.56 3.97
C VAL A 183 -23.62 8.90 3.53
N PHE A 184 -22.53 8.90 2.78
CA PHE A 184 -21.79 10.11 2.41
C PHE A 184 -21.81 10.35 0.90
N LEU A 185 -21.98 11.62 0.53
CA LEU A 185 -21.88 12.08 -0.86
C LEU A 185 -20.95 13.28 -0.94
N VAL A 186 -19.97 13.22 -1.83
CA VAL A 186 -19.11 14.36 -2.15
C VAL A 186 -19.82 15.27 -3.16
N ASN A 187 -19.78 16.57 -2.90
CA ASN A 187 -20.33 17.57 -3.81
C ASN A 187 -19.46 17.72 -5.06
N LYS A 188 -19.84 16.98 -6.12
CA LYS A 188 -19.16 16.97 -7.43
C LYS A 188 -19.36 18.25 -8.24
N ASN A 189 -20.24 19.16 -7.81
CA ASN A 189 -20.49 20.42 -8.52
C ASN A 189 -19.40 21.46 -8.24
N SER A 190 -18.67 21.35 -7.13
CA SER A 190 -17.54 22.24 -6.85
C SER A 190 -16.29 21.73 -7.56
N ARG A 191 -15.75 22.51 -8.51
CA ARG A 191 -14.46 22.19 -9.16
C ARG A 191 -13.27 22.32 -8.22
N THR A 192 -13.41 23.06 -7.12
CA THR A 192 -12.35 23.32 -6.14
C THR A 192 -12.77 22.84 -4.76
N ASN A 193 -12.01 21.93 -4.16
CA ASN A 193 -12.23 21.38 -2.82
C ASN A 193 -13.67 20.86 -2.58
N PRO A 194 -14.07 19.78 -3.27
CA PRO A 194 -15.42 19.23 -3.15
C PRO A 194 -15.63 18.67 -1.74
N LYS A 195 -16.62 19.21 -1.03
CA LYS A 195 -16.90 18.83 0.36
C LYS A 195 -17.83 17.62 0.41
N SER A 196 -17.57 16.72 1.35
CA SER A 196 -18.48 15.63 1.68
C SER A 196 -19.67 16.13 2.49
N SER A 197 -20.80 15.44 2.36
CA SER A 197 -22.04 15.69 3.10
C SER A 197 -22.72 14.37 3.41
N VAL A 198 -23.54 14.35 4.46
CA VAL A 198 -24.31 13.17 4.83
C VAL A 198 -25.65 13.18 4.11
N ILE A 199 -25.95 12.11 3.38
CA ILE A 199 -27.23 11.91 2.67
C ILE A 199 -28.22 11.09 3.50
N ASN A 200 -27.74 10.04 4.16
CA ASN A 200 -28.55 9.16 4.99
C ASN A 200 -27.71 8.60 6.15
N PRO A 201 -27.87 9.12 7.38
CA PRO A 201 -27.17 8.60 8.55
C PRO A 201 -27.40 7.11 8.82
N LYS A 202 -28.49 6.52 8.29
CA LYS A 202 -28.85 5.10 8.43
C LYS A 202 -28.51 4.26 7.20
N GLY A 203 -27.74 4.80 6.26
CA GLY A 203 -27.38 4.11 5.01
C GLY A 203 -26.43 2.92 5.19
N ALA A 204 -25.73 2.82 6.32
CA ALA A 204 -24.81 1.73 6.63
C ALA A 204 -24.81 1.43 8.14
N GLY A 205 -24.30 0.27 8.56
CA GLY A 205 -24.14 -0.03 9.97
C GLY A 205 -22.99 0.74 10.63
N ILE A 206 -23.01 0.76 11.97
CA ILE A 206 -22.06 1.48 12.82
C ILE A 206 -20.61 1.22 12.43
N ASN A 207 -20.22 -0.03 12.18
CA ASN A 207 -18.83 -0.38 11.87
C ASN A 207 -18.33 0.28 10.57
N LYS A 208 -19.18 0.34 9.53
CA LYS A 208 -18.83 1.01 8.26
C LYS A 208 -18.76 2.51 8.42
N ILE A 209 -19.70 3.10 9.17
CA ILE A 209 -19.72 4.54 9.45
C ILE A 209 -18.48 4.94 10.26
N MET A 210 -18.12 4.16 11.28
CA MET A 210 -16.92 4.38 12.09
C MET A 210 -15.64 4.22 11.27
N ASN A 211 -15.55 3.19 10.43
CA ASN A 211 -14.40 3.01 9.52
C ASN A 211 -14.24 4.21 8.55
N ALA A 212 -15.35 4.71 7.99
CA ALA A 212 -15.35 5.91 7.16
C ALA A 212 -14.87 7.14 7.94
N ALA A 213 -15.29 7.28 9.20
CA ALA A 213 -14.89 8.37 10.09
C ALA A 213 -13.39 8.30 10.44
N GLU A 214 -12.90 7.12 10.85
CA GLU A 214 -11.50 6.86 11.21
C GLU A 214 -10.53 7.07 10.05
N THR A 215 -10.96 6.79 8.82
CA THR A 215 -10.16 7.03 7.61
C THR A 215 -10.05 8.53 7.26
N CYS A 216 -10.81 9.41 7.92
CA CYS A 216 -10.76 10.85 7.68
C CYS A 216 -9.47 11.48 8.26
N PRO A 217 -8.55 12.02 7.44
CA PRO A 217 -7.27 12.54 7.94
C PRO A 217 -7.43 13.79 8.81
N THR A 218 -8.48 14.58 8.58
CA THR A 218 -8.77 15.81 9.34
C THR A 218 -9.81 15.61 10.43
N LYS A 219 -10.27 14.37 10.65
CA LYS A 219 -11.32 14.03 11.62
C LYS A 219 -12.60 14.89 11.46
N ALA A 220 -12.95 15.22 10.22
CA ALA A 220 -14.08 16.11 9.89
C ALA A 220 -15.46 15.45 10.06
N ILE A 221 -15.52 14.13 10.20
CA ILE A 221 -16.77 13.39 10.36
C ILE A 221 -17.09 13.34 11.84
N ILE A 222 -18.35 13.60 12.20
CA ILE A 222 -18.85 13.55 13.56
C ILE A 222 -19.85 12.40 13.64
N VAL A 223 -19.68 11.51 14.61
CA VAL A 223 -20.57 10.39 14.89
C VAL A 223 -20.97 10.44 16.35
N GLU A 224 -22.27 10.59 16.60
CA GLU A 224 -22.85 10.69 17.94
C GLU A 224 -23.98 9.68 18.10
N ASN A 225 -24.10 9.08 19.28
CA ASN A 225 -25.22 8.25 19.61
C ASN A 225 -26.36 9.12 20.15
N ILE A 226 -27.52 9.10 19.49
CA ILE A 226 -28.67 9.95 19.85
C ILE A 226 -29.27 9.52 21.20
N ASP A 227 -29.26 8.22 21.49
CA ASP A 227 -29.89 7.64 22.68
C ASP A 227 -29.07 7.94 23.94
N THR A 228 -27.73 7.80 23.85
CA THR A 228 -26.83 8.07 24.98
C THR A 228 -26.30 9.51 25.01
N LYS A 229 -26.47 10.28 23.92
CA LYS A 229 -25.84 11.60 23.68
C LYS A 229 -24.31 11.57 23.78
N GLU A 230 -23.71 10.41 23.57
CA GLU A 230 -22.27 10.21 23.59
C GLU A 230 -21.68 10.46 22.20
N ARG A 231 -20.56 11.19 22.14
CA ARG A 231 -19.78 11.33 20.91
C ARG A 231 -18.88 10.12 20.74
N LEU A 232 -19.14 9.34 19.69
CA LEU A 232 -18.35 8.17 19.32
C LEU A 232 -17.09 8.56 18.52
N TYR A 233 -17.20 9.62 17.70
CA TYR A 233 -16.07 10.15 16.93
C TYR A 233 -16.28 11.64 16.57
N PRO A 234 -15.23 12.46 16.53
CA PRO A 234 -13.88 12.19 17.05
C PRO A 234 -13.89 12.08 18.59
N TYR A 235 -12.97 11.27 19.13
CA TYR A 235 -12.77 11.06 20.58
C TYR A 235 -12.06 12.25 21.25
#